data_AF-A0A7S2F844-F1
#
_entry.id   AF-A0A7S2F844-F1
#
_cell.length_a   1.000
_cell.length_b   1.000
_cell.length_c   1.000
_cell.angle_alpha   90.00
_cell.angle_beta   90.00
_cell.angle_gamma   90.00
#
_symmetry.space_group_name_H-M   'P 1'
#
loop_
_entity.id
_entity.type
_entity.pdbx_description
1 polymer ?
#
loop_
_entity_poly.entity_id
_entity_poly.type
_entity_poly.pdbx_seq_one_letter_code
_entity_poly.pdbx_strand_id
1 'polypeptide(L)'
;MFMGKNDEQDEKKRREALLKWVRTELKHDEAVLLLCHPGTVKRLVADQELIKLLGSAPQVMDGGLDEAEEQDESNRQSVHAEQAPRWDHWDEYQRFVKGEVRWLVKTFALGARGLDYSQTTVVPEMAHQLSLAVILFDFPMTMMEYIHCIGRTHRGRQKDGRAVVFMSEGRFWMAGELLALLERCNQSIPEDLKELVDNNEALLRECRQAMLLLKNGDSPLSAFRDAGTGTASSFNMGSLFDADKRLWSLPPDVTRYQRRLIHALAHEEELPHVSTTTGEGRRLHIAPDRNNLPDKFFLEGEEVVQAREDAQGQGVGRQGRVVDPKIHPWKRTVGVRFDGEAKDGFISADLLELRSVSSTAVLEV
;
A
#
# COMPACT_ATOMS: atom_id res chain seq x y z
N MET A 1 -9.05 1.32 -5.71
CA MET A 1 -7.90 1.90 -4.98
C MET A 1 -8.48 2.66 -3.80
N PHE A 2 -8.39 2.13 -2.57
CA PHE A 2 -9.00 2.79 -1.40
C PHE A 2 -7.94 3.65 -0.71
N MET A 3 -7.94 4.94 -1.07
CA MET A 3 -7.28 6.04 -0.37
C MET A 3 -8.21 6.44 0.77
N GLY A 4 -7.86 6.08 2.00
CA GLY A 4 -8.69 6.31 3.20
C GLY A 4 -8.01 7.27 4.17
N LYS A 5 -8.77 7.79 5.14
CA LYS A 5 -8.41 8.78 6.18
C LYS A 5 -7.02 8.61 6.83
N ASN A 6 -6.47 7.40 6.88
CA ASN A 6 -5.12 7.17 7.43
C ASN A 6 -4.01 7.82 6.59
N ASP A 7 -4.21 8.00 5.28
CA ASP A 7 -3.17 8.52 4.38
C ASP A 7 -2.89 10.01 4.63
N GLU A 8 -3.93 10.79 4.97
CA GLU A 8 -3.79 12.22 5.30
C GLU A 8 -3.07 12.42 6.64
N GLN A 9 -3.40 11.60 7.64
CA GLN A 9 -2.71 11.61 8.93
C GLN A 9 -1.26 11.13 8.78
N ASP A 10 -1.01 10.11 7.96
CA ASP A 10 0.34 9.63 7.66
C ASP A 10 1.15 10.68 6.91
N GLU A 11 0.56 11.38 5.94
CA GLU A 11 1.22 12.47 5.23
C GLU A 11 1.58 13.62 6.17
N LYS A 12 0.67 13.99 7.08
CA LYS A 12 0.93 15.00 8.10
C LYS A 12 2.14 14.62 8.98
N LYS A 13 2.22 13.36 9.43
CA LYS A 13 3.38 12.85 10.18
C LYS A 13 4.66 12.94 9.34
N ARG A 14 4.63 12.56 8.06
CA ARG A 14 5.79 12.66 7.15
C ARG A 14 6.22 14.12 6.95
N ARG A 15 5.27 15.04 6.80
CA ARG A 15 5.53 16.49 6.73
C ARG A 15 6.21 17.00 8.01
N GLU A 16 5.68 16.66 9.19
CA GLU A 16 6.26 17.05 10.47
C GLU A 16 7.69 16.50 10.63
N ALA A 17 7.91 15.25 10.24
CA ALA A 17 9.23 14.63 10.27
C ALA A 17 10.20 15.28 9.26
N LEU A 18 9.74 15.64 8.07
CA LEU A 18 10.53 16.41 7.09
C LEU A 18 10.93 17.78 7.66
N LEU A 19 9.99 18.52 8.24
CA LEU A 19 10.27 19.81 8.86
C LEU A 19 11.28 19.70 10.01
N LYS A 20 11.15 18.66 10.84
CA LYS A 20 12.12 18.36 11.90
C LYS A 20 13.50 18.11 11.29
N TRP A 21 13.59 17.22 10.30
CA TRP A 21 14.86 16.88 9.64
C TRP A 21 15.53 18.10 9.01
N VAL A 22 14.77 18.93 8.28
CA VAL A 22 15.29 20.18 7.68
C VAL A 22 15.87 21.13 8.74
N ARG A 23 15.30 21.16 9.94
CA ARG A 23 15.80 22.01 11.04
C ARG A 23 17.03 21.46 11.75
N THR A 24 17.09 20.14 11.94
CA THR A 24 18.06 19.53 12.85
C THR A 24 19.21 18.84 12.15
N GLU A 25 19.02 18.42 10.90
CA GLU A 25 19.96 17.52 10.21
C GLU A 25 20.44 18.02 8.85
N LEU A 26 19.70 18.93 8.19
CA LEU A 26 20.12 19.45 6.87
C LEU A 26 21.39 20.30 7.01
N LYS A 27 22.44 19.93 6.28
CA LYS A 27 23.71 20.66 6.29
C LYS A 27 23.62 21.93 5.45
N HIS A 28 24.47 22.91 5.76
CA HIS A 28 24.47 24.19 5.05
C HIS A 28 24.87 24.04 3.58
N ASP A 29 25.80 23.14 3.26
CA ASP A 29 26.32 22.90 1.90
C ASP A 29 25.59 21.77 1.16
N GLU A 30 24.46 21.31 1.69
CA GLU A 30 23.70 20.19 1.13
C GLU A 30 22.47 20.69 0.35
N ALA A 31 22.36 20.22 -0.88
CA ALA A 31 21.21 20.39 -1.74
C ALA A 31 20.21 19.25 -1.51
N VAL A 32 18.91 19.53 -1.65
CA VAL A 32 17.84 18.58 -1.35
C VAL A 32 17.08 18.20 -2.62
N LEU A 33 17.16 16.93 -3.02
CA LEU A 33 16.28 16.34 -4.02
C LEU A 33 15.15 15.59 -3.30
N LEU A 34 13.93 16.12 -3.36
CA LEU A 34 12.76 15.50 -2.73
C LEU A 34 11.94 14.76 -3.78
N LEU A 35 11.76 13.45 -3.59
CA LEU A 35 10.96 12.58 -4.44
C LEU A 35 9.64 12.21 -3.74
N CYS A 36 8.52 12.37 -4.45
CA CYS A 36 7.18 12.09 -3.94
C CYS A 36 6.23 11.57 -5.04
N HIS A 37 5.02 11.17 -4.67
CA HIS A 37 3.97 10.85 -5.62
C HIS A 37 3.36 12.13 -6.25
N PRO A 38 2.77 12.05 -7.46
CA PRO A 38 2.22 13.21 -8.17
C PRO A 38 1.22 14.02 -7.33
N GLY A 39 0.34 13.34 -6.58
CA GLY A 39 -0.65 13.99 -5.72
C GLY A 39 -0.07 14.76 -4.52
N THR A 40 1.21 14.59 -4.22
CA THR A 40 1.91 15.21 -3.08
C THR A 40 2.67 16.48 -3.50
N VAL A 41 3.06 16.59 -4.78
CA VAL A 41 3.89 17.68 -5.31
C VAL A 41 3.29 19.05 -5.00
N LYS A 42 2.02 19.28 -5.40
CA LYS A 42 1.34 20.57 -5.21
C LYS A 42 1.33 21.02 -3.73
N ARG A 43 1.18 20.07 -2.81
CA ARG A 43 1.10 20.32 -1.36
C ARG A 43 2.45 20.70 -0.77
N LEU A 44 3.52 19.98 -1.11
CA LEU A 44 4.87 20.29 -0.64
C LEU A 44 5.39 21.62 -1.21
N VAL A 45 5.01 21.93 -2.45
CA VAL A 45 5.44 23.15 -3.15
C VAL A 45 4.78 24.39 -2.57
N ALA A 46 3.54 24.27 -2.10
CA ALA A 46 2.81 25.35 -1.45
C ALA A 46 3.15 25.49 0.05
N ASP A 47 4.00 24.62 0.61
CA ASP A 47 4.30 24.59 2.04
C ASP A 47 5.19 25.78 2.46
N GLN A 48 4.55 26.80 3.02
CA GLN A 48 5.19 28.05 3.46
C GLN A 48 6.31 27.82 4.48
N GLU A 49 6.19 26.79 5.30
CA GLU A 49 7.15 26.50 6.36
C GLU A 49 8.43 25.88 5.78
N LEU A 50 8.29 24.95 4.82
CA LEU A 50 9.42 24.41 4.07
C LEU A 50 10.10 25.49 3.23
N ILE A 51 9.33 26.33 2.54
CA ILE A 51 9.86 27.48 1.77
C ILE A 51 10.70 28.39 2.66
N LYS A 52 10.19 28.73 3.85
CA LYS A 52 10.89 29.58 4.81
C LYS A 52 12.19 28.94 5.31
N LEU A 53 12.19 27.64 5.60
CA LEU A 53 13.36 26.93 6.11
C LEU A 53 14.44 26.70 5.05
N LEU A 54 14.02 26.43 3.81
CA LEU A 54 14.93 26.16 2.70
C LEU A 54 15.36 27.44 1.97
N GLY A 55 14.75 28.57 2.29
CA GLY A 55 15.17 29.92 1.87
C GLY A 55 14.70 30.32 0.47
N SER A 56 14.00 29.44 -0.24
CA SER A 56 13.46 29.69 -1.57
C SER A 56 12.22 28.85 -1.82
N ALA A 57 11.36 29.29 -2.75
CA ALA A 57 10.35 28.43 -3.32
C ALA A 57 11.03 27.20 -3.97
N PRO A 58 10.46 25.99 -3.83
CA PRO A 58 11.00 24.82 -4.51
C PRO A 58 10.87 25.03 -6.02
N GLN A 59 11.83 24.51 -6.77
CA GLN A 59 11.60 24.31 -8.19
C GLN A 59 10.82 23.01 -8.39
N VAL A 60 9.83 23.06 -9.28
CA VAL A 60 9.02 21.92 -9.68
C VAL A 60 9.27 21.71 -11.14
N MET A 61 9.61 20.48 -11.48
CA MET A 61 9.85 20.13 -12.87
C MET A 61 8.88 18.97 -13.13
N ASP A 62 7.64 19.36 -13.39
CA ASP A 62 6.48 18.49 -13.56
C ASP A 62 6.26 18.22 -15.05
N GLY A 63 6.52 16.99 -15.48
CA GLY A 63 6.15 16.55 -16.82
C GLY A 63 4.65 16.30 -16.87
N GLY A 64 3.88 17.36 -17.06
CA GLY A 64 2.45 17.32 -17.38
C GLY A 64 1.57 16.61 -16.35
N LEU A 65 1.16 17.32 -15.30
CA LEU A 65 -0.04 16.96 -14.53
C LEU A 65 -1.37 17.13 -15.30
N ASP A 66 -1.35 17.46 -16.59
CA ASP A 66 -2.56 17.65 -17.40
C ASP A 66 -3.01 16.40 -18.19
N GLU A 67 -2.19 15.35 -18.34
CA GLU A 67 -2.55 14.23 -19.23
C GLU A 67 -3.28 13.04 -18.56
N ALA A 68 -3.60 13.11 -17.26
CA ALA A 68 -4.24 11.98 -16.55
C ALA A 68 -5.66 12.26 -16.01
N GLU A 69 -6.22 13.46 -16.18
CA GLU A 69 -7.61 13.78 -15.75
C GLU A 69 -8.47 14.50 -16.81
N GLU A 70 -8.05 14.58 -18.08
CA GLU A 70 -8.93 15.00 -19.18
C GLU A 70 -9.48 13.78 -19.94
N GLN A 71 -10.44 13.08 -19.33
CA GLN A 71 -11.44 12.31 -20.06
C GLN A 71 -12.80 12.99 -19.90
N ASP A 72 -12.99 14.15 -20.55
CA ASP A 72 -14.32 14.61 -20.93
C ASP A 72 -14.25 15.53 -22.17
N GLU A 73 -14.27 14.92 -23.35
CA GLU A 73 -14.15 15.54 -24.68
C GLU A 73 -15.44 16.29 -25.11
N SER A 74 -16.12 17.00 -24.21
CA SER A 74 -17.46 17.56 -24.50
C SER A 74 -17.64 19.06 -24.27
N ASN A 75 -16.68 19.81 -23.74
CA ASN A 75 -16.95 21.23 -23.46
C ASN A 75 -15.81 22.18 -23.85
N ARG A 76 -15.49 22.20 -25.14
CA ARG A 76 -14.74 23.29 -25.75
C ARG A 76 -15.69 24.41 -26.18
N GLN A 77 -15.89 25.39 -25.30
CA GLN A 77 -16.16 26.76 -25.73
C GLN A 77 -15.70 27.77 -24.66
N SER A 78 -14.61 28.47 -25.02
CA SER A 78 -14.28 29.84 -24.65
C SER A 78 -14.22 30.22 -23.17
N VAL A 79 -13.01 30.32 -22.61
CA VAL A 79 -12.54 31.52 -21.88
C VAL A 79 -11.03 31.65 -22.09
N HIS A 80 -10.58 32.81 -22.57
CA HIS A 80 -9.17 33.21 -22.56
C HIS A 80 -8.65 33.24 -21.10
N ALA A 81 -7.94 32.20 -20.68
CA ALA A 81 -7.07 32.26 -19.51
C ALA A 81 -5.66 32.56 -20.00
N GLU A 82 -5.08 33.64 -19.49
CA GLU A 82 -3.68 34.03 -19.73
C GLU A 82 -2.78 32.81 -19.52
N GLN A 83 -2.08 32.43 -20.59
CA GLN A 83 -1.15 31.31 -20.58
C GLN A 83 -0.05 31.61 -19.56
N ALA A 84 -0.07 30.92 -18.42
CA ALA A 84 1.08 30.87 -17.52
C ALA A 84 2.30 30.44 -18.36
N PRO A 85 3.51 30.98 -18.09
CA PRO A 85 4.68 30.66 -18.90
C PRO A 85 4.87 29.14 -18.94
N ARG A 86 5.24 28.60 -20.10
CA ARG A 86 5.67 27.21 -20.23
C ARG A 86 7.12 27.17 -19.73
N TRP A 87 7.35 26.71 -18.50
CA TRP A 87 8.71 26.64 -17.94
C TRP A 87 9.42 25.44 -18.57
N ASP A 88 10.61 25.67 -19.15
CA ASP A 88 11.41 24.59 -19.72
C ASP A 88 11.98 23.77 -18.57
N HIS A 89 11.56 22.49 -18.48
CA HIS A 89 11.99 21.57 -17.43
C HIS A 89 13.52 21.59 -17.19
N TRP A 90 14.28 21.77 -18.26
CA TRP A 90 15.74 21.83 -18.22
C TRP A 90 16.28 22.97 -17.37
N ASP A 91 15.60 24.11 -17.32
CA ASP A 91 16.08 25.29 -16.59
C ASP A 91 16.08 25.07 -15.08
N GLU A 92 15.02 24.48 -14.51
CA GLU A 92 14.97 24.19 -13.08
C GLU A 92 16.06 23.22 -12.63
N TYR A 93 16.27 22.16 -13.41
CA TYR A 93 17.32 21.20 -13.18
C TYR A 93 18.71 21.85 -13.26
N GLN A 94 18.96 22.68 -14.28
CA GLN A 94 20.24 23.38 -14.44
C GLN A 94 20.50 24.32 -13.26
N ARG A 95 19.50 25.06 -12.80
CA ARG A 95 19.61 25.96 -11.65
C ARG A 95 19.92 25.20 -10.36
N PHE A 96 19.28 24.04 -10.15
CA PHE A 96 19.56 23.15 -9.02
C PHE A 96 21.00 22.61 -9.08
N VAL A 97 21.44 22.10 -10.22
CA VAL A 97 22.79 21.54 -10.39
C VAL A 97 23.88 22.62 -10.34
N LYS A 98 23.58 23.86 -10.70
CA LYS A 98 24.47 25.02 -10.50
C LYS A 98 24.50 25.52 -9.05
N GLY A 99 23.62 25.02 -8.18
CA GLY A 99 23.49 25.47 -6.79
C GLY A 99 22.75 26.81 -6.64
N GLU A 100 22.11 27.32 -7.70
CA GLU A 100 21.28 28.53 -7.63
C GLU A 100 20.00 28.30 -6.82
N VAL A 101 19.56 27.05 -6.73
CA VAL A 101 18.43 26.62 -5.91
C VAL A 101 18.86 25.48 -5.02
N ARG A 102 18.51 25.56 -3.73
CA ARG A 102 18.90 24.58 -2.73
C ARG A 102 18.09 23.28 -2.77
N TRP A 103 16.86 23.32 -3.27
CA TRP A 103 15.98 22.16 -3.28
C TRP A 103 15.11 22.03 -4.53
N LEU A 104 14.89 20.79 -4.94
CA LEU A 104 14.12 20.40 -6.12
C LEU A 104 13.11 19.33 -5.71
N VAL A 105 11.83 19.53 -6.08
CA VAL A 105 10.75 18.56 -5.84
C VAL A 105 10.42 17.83 -7.14
N LYS A 106 10.38 16.49 -7.09
CA LYS A 106 10.17 15.63 -8.24
C LYS A 106 9.24 14.47 -7.95
N THR A 107 8.59 13.98 -8.99
CA THR A 107 7.96 12.65 -8.97
C THR A 107 9.01 11.56 -9.19
N PHE A 108 8.73 10.33 -8.75
CA PHE A 108 9.65 9.20 -8.99
C PHE A 108 9.94 8.97 -10.48
N ALA A 109 8.93 9.07 -11.34
CA ALA A 109 9.09 8.85 -12.78
C ALA A 109 10.15 9.78 -13.41
N LEU A 110 10.18 11.04 -12.98
CA LEU A 110 11.09 12.07 -13.50
C LEU A 110 12.40 12.16 -12.72
N GLY A 111 12.37 11.84 -11.42
CA GLY A 111 13.50 12.00 -10.51
C GLY A 111 14.41 10.78 -10.43
N ALA A 112 13.88 9.58 -10.65
CA ALA A 112 14.58 8.32 -10.43
C ALA A 112 15.36 7.81 -11.66
N ARG A 113 15.03 8.28 -12.88
CA ARG A 113 15.65 7.81 -14.13
C ARG A 113 15.92 8.98 -15.09
N GLY A 114 16.96 8.86 -15.93
CA GLY A 114 17.25 9.81 -17.01
C GLY A 114 18.02 11.08 -16.64
N LEU A 115 17.87 11.61 -15.41
CA LEU A 115 18.61 12.79 -14.94
C LEU A 115 19.85 12.41 -14.12
N ASP A 116 20.98 13.03 -14.44
CA ASP A 116 22.25 12.85 -13.74
C ASP A 116 22.65 14.11 -13.00
N TYR A 117 22.23 14.22 -11.74
CA TYR A 117 22.49 15.38 -10.87
C TYR A 117 23.98 15.62 -10.55
N SER A 118 24.90 14.84 -11.12
CA SER A 118 26.34 15.10 -11.13
C SER A 118 26.83 15.85 -12.38
N GLN A 119 25.99 15.96 -13.42
CA GLN A 119 26.30 16.66 -14.67
C GLN A 119 26.12 18.16 -14.53
N THR A 120 27.16 18.83 -14.05
CA THR A 120 27.33 20.25 -14.29
C THR A 120 27.87 20.44 -15.71
N THR A 121 27.11 21.04 -16.63
CA THR A 121 27.65 21.60 -17.90
C THR A 121 28.61 22.77 -17.66
N VAL A 122 28.82 23.11 -16.38
CA VAL A 122 29.66 24.18 -15.86
C VAL A 122 31.14 23.82 -16.01
N VAL A 123 31.95 24.83 -16.35
CA VAL A 123 33.41 24.77 -16.45
C VAL A 123 34.01 24.18 -15.16
N PRO A 124 35.00 23.26 -15.22
CA PRO A 124 35.54 22.53 -14.06
C PRO A 124 35.97 23.37 -12.86
N GLU A 125 36.37 24.62 -13.08
CA GLU A 125 36.83 25.57 -12.05
C GLU A 125 35.67 26.20 -11.25
N MET A 126 34.43 26.13 -11.77
CA MET A 126 33.20 26.62 -11.15
C MET A 126 32.24 25.50 -10.73
N ALA A 127 32.62 24.23 -10.93
CA ALA A 127 31.81 23.08 -10.53
C ALA A 127 31.87 22.92 -9.00
N HIS A 128 30.85 23.41 -8.30
CA HIS A 128 30.67 23.10 -6.89
C HIS A 128 30.44 21.58 -6.73
N GLN A 129 31.23 20.92 -5.87
CA GLN A 129 30.91 19.55 -5.48
C GLN A 129 29.62 19.56 -4.66
N LEU A 130 28.51 19.22 -5.31
CA LEU A 130 27.22 19.09 -4.65
C LEU A 130 27.28 17.95 -3.63
N SER A 131 26.96 18.26 -2.37
CA SER A 131 26.50 17.25 -1.42
C SER A 131 24.99 17.16 -1.56
N LEU A 132 24.49 15.97 -1.91
CA LEU A 132 23.08 15.77 -2.24
C LEU A 132 22.39 14.93 -1.16
N ALA A 133 21.38 15.49 -0.53
CA ALA A 133 20.38 14.76 0.23
C ALA A 133 19.23 14.35 -0.71
N VAL A 134 19.03 13.05 -0.89
CA VAL A 134 17.84 12.51 -1.55
C VAL A 134 16.81 12.16 -0.49
N ILE A 135 15.68 12.83 -0.52
CA ILE A 135 14.57 12.60 0.40
C ILE A 135 13.47 11.87 -0.36
N LEU A 136 13.13 10.66 0.07
CA LEU A 136 11.96 9.93 -0.41
C LEU A 136 10.81 10.26 0.54
N PHE A 137 10.03 11.29 0.19
CA PHE A 137 8.89 11.74 0.98
C PHE A 137 7.77 10.71 1.00
N ASP A 138 7.55 10.07 -0.14
CA ASP A 138 6.75 8.86 -0.22
C ASP A 138 7.70 7.67 -0.41
N PHE A 139 7.30 6.47 0.04
CA PHE A 139 8.11 5.28 -0.25
C PHE A 139 7.85 4.80 -1.68
N PRO A 140 8.89 4.47 -2.47
CA PRO A 140 8.77 3.93 -3.83
C PRO A 140 7.85 2.71 -3.95
N MET A 141 7.41 2.37 -5.16
CA MET A 141 6.55 1.20 -5.37
C MET A 141 7.30 -0.12 -5.22
N THR A 142 8.61 -0.10 -5.48
CA THR A 142 9.47 -1.29 -5.48
C THR A 142 10.85 -0.97 -4.90
N MET A 143 11.55 -1.99 -4.40
CA MET A 143 12.93 -1.85 -3.94
C MET A 143 13.89 -1.46 -5.07
N MET A 144 13.65 -1.91 -6.29
CA MET A 144 14.43 -1.50 -7.45
C MET A 144 14.31 0.00 -7.74
N GLU A 145 13.10 0.56 -7.60
CA GLU A 145 12.88 2.00 -7.71
C GLU A 145 13.58 2.75 -6.56
N TYR A 146 13.49 2.23 -5.33
CA TYR A 146 14.25 2.74 -4.18
C TYR A 146 15.75 2.84 -4.46
N ILE A 147 16.37 1.74 -4.91
CA ILE A 147 17.81 1.70 -5.26
C ILE A 147 18.15 2.75 -6.33
N HIS A 148 17.31 2.88 -7.37
CA HIS A 148 17.53 3.88 -8.42
C HIS A 148 17.43 5.34 -7.92
N CYS A 149 16.57 5.59 -6.93
CA CYS A 149 16.40 6.90 -6.32
C CYS A 149 17.60 7.27 -5.44
N ILE A 150 18.00 6.38 -4.53
CA ILE A 150 19.14 6.68 -3.63
C ILE A 150 20.47 6.70 -4.39
N GLY A 151 20.58 5.94 -5.49
CA GLY A 151 21.73 5.95 -6.39
C GLY A 151 21.89 7.25 -7.20
N ARG A 152 21.08 8.29 -6.92
CA ARG A 152 21.33 9.67 -7.36
C ARG A 152 22.38 10.38 -6.48
N THR A 153 22.56 9.89 -5.25
CA THR A 153 23.67 10.31 -4.38
C THR A 153 24.98 9.70 -4.86
N HIS A 154 26.10 10.39 -4.63
CA HIS A 154 27.46 9.89 -4.82
C HIS A 154 27.75 9.38 -6.26
N ARG A 155 27.61 10.26 -7.26
CA ARG A 155 28.07 10.00 -8.64
C ARG A 155 29.28 10.86 -9.00
N GLY A 156 30.34 10.21 -9.48
CA GLY A 156 31.51 10.86 -10.08
C GLY A 156 32.21 11.85 -9.15
N ARG A 157 32.04 13.16 -9.41
CA ARG A 157 32.70 14.26 -8.67
C ARG A 157 31.90 14.76 -7.45
N GLN A 158 30.75 14.16 -7.13
CA GLN A 158 29.94 14.55 -5.96
C GLN A 158 30.62 14.16 -4.64
N LYS A 159 30.37 14.96 -3.59
CA LYS A 159 30.68 14.56 -2.20
C LYS A 159 29.75 13.40 -1.79
N ASP A 160 30.08 12.75 -0.68
CA ASP A 160 29.17 11.81 -0.04
C ASP A 160 27.79 12.45 0.16
N GLY A 161 26.77 11.76 -0.35
CA GLY A 161 25.38 12.16 -0.23
C GLY A 161 24.66 11.34 0.85
N ARG A 162 23.42 11.70 1.11
CA ARG A 162 22.57 11.02 2.09
C ARG A 162 21.23 10.68 1.48
N ALA A 163 20.68 9.53 1.86
CA ALA A 163 19.31 9.17 1.56
C ALA A 163 18.48 9.20 2.84
N VAL A 164 17.36 9.91 2.82
CA VAL A 164 16.38 9.96 3.91
C VAL A 164 15.06 9.46 3.37
N VAL A 165 14.41 8.57 4.12
CA VAL A 165 13.27 7.81 3.61
C VAL A 165 12.16 7.86 4.64
N PHE A 166 10.97 8.25 4.20
CA PHE A 166 9.77 8.13 5.01
C PHE A 166 8.95 6.93 4.55
N MET A 167 8.86 5.91 5.41
CA MET A 167 8.05 4.72 5.16
C MET A 167 6.67 4.90 5.81
N SER A 168 5.61 4.78 5.01
CA SER A 168 4.23 4.78 5.52
C SER A 168 3.77 3.37 5.86
N GLU A 169 2.74 3.25 6.73
CA GLU A 169 2.14 1.95 7.09
C GLU A 169 1.69 1.17 5.85
N GLY A 170 1.15 1.89 4.88
CA GLY A 170 0.79 1.38 3.57
C GLY A 170 1.96 0.92 2.72
N ARG A 171 3.18 0.79 3.26
CA ARG A 171 4.41 0.33 2.58
C ARG A 171 5.23 -0.64 3.43
N PHE A 172 4.74 -1.00 4.62
CA PHE A 172 5.45 -1.88 5.56
C PHE A 172 5.73 -3.28 5.02
N TRP A 173 5.07 -3.73 3.95
CA TRP A 173 5.44 -4.98 3.27
C TRP A 173 6.86 -4.97 2.69
N MET A 174 7.45 -3.81 2.45
CA MET A 174 8.86 -3.68 2.02
C MET A 174 9.84 -3.60 3.19
N ALA A 175 9.37 -3.56 4.44
CA ALA A 175 10.23 -3.37 5.61
C ALA A 175 11.32 -4.45 5.72
N GLY A 176 10.97 -5.72 5.52
CA GLY A 176 11.94 -6.82 5.56
C GLY A 176 13.00 -6.73 4.46
N GLU A 177 12.59 -6.40 3.23
CA GLU A 177 13.53 -6.22 2.11
C GLU A 177 14.45 -5.00 2.33
N LEU A 178 13.90 -3.91 2.88
CA LEU A 178 14.68 -2.72 3.23
C LEU A 178 15.70 -3.03 4.33
N LEU A 179 15.29 -3.73 5.38
CA LEU A 179 16.17 -4.12 6.49
C LEU A 179 17.34 -4.96 5.97
N ALA A 180 17.06 -5.99 5.18
CA ALA A 180 18.08 -6.85 4.58
C ALA A 180 19.03 -6.06 3.66
N LEU A 181 18.52 -5.06 2.93
CA LEU A 181 19.36 -4.19 2.11
C LEU A 181 20.28 -3.31 2.96
N LEU A 182 19.76 -2.70 4.04
CA LEU A 182 20.56 -1.87 4.96
C LEU A 182 21.66 -2.69 5.63
N GLU A 183 21.35 -3.92 6.08
CA GLU A 183 22.33 -4.87 6.63
C GLU A 183 23.43 -5.20 5.63
N ARG A 184 23.04 -5.59 4.40
CA ARG A 184 23.99 -5.92 3.33
C ARG A 184 24.90 -4.75 2.97
N CYS A 185 24.41 -3.52 3.09
CA CYS A 185 25.16 -2.30 2.83
C CYS A 185 25.87 -1.74 4.08
N ASN A 186 25.89 -2.49 5.19
CA ASN A 186 26.49 -2.11 6.48
C ASN A 186 26.04 -0.71 6.95
N GLN A 187 24.77 -0.40 6.75
CA GLN A 187 24.13 0.83 7.20
C GLN A 187 23.56 0.65 8.61
N SER A 188 23.40 1.75 9.34
CA SER A 188 22.69 1.73 10.62
C SER A 188 21.22 1.40 10.39
N ILE A 189 20.71 0.38 11.09
CA ILE A 189 19.31 -0.03 11.02
C ILE A 189 18.53 0.77 12.08
N PRO A 190 17.47 1.49 11.70
CA PRO A 190 16.58 2.13 12.68
C PRO A 190 15.91 1.08 13.57
N GLU A 191 15.89 1.29 14.88
CA GLU A 191 15.26 0.34 15.82
C GLU A 191 13.78 0.12 15.49
N ASP A 192 13.04 1.19 15.20
CA ASP A 192 11.63 1.11 14.78
C ASP A 192 11.40 0.21 13.55
N LEU A 193 12.35 0.18 12.60
CA LEU A 193 12.26 -0.69 11.41
C LEU A 193 12.48 -2.15 11.80
N LYS A 194 13.47 -2.41 12.66
CA LYS A 194 13.77 -3.74 13.15
C LYS A 194 12.63 -4.29 13.98
N GLU A 195 12.13 -3.52 14.96
CA GLU A 195 10.96 -3.86 15.75
C GLU A 195 9.74 -4.13 14.87
N LEU A 196 9.52 -3.32 13.83
CA LEU A 196 8.43 -3.56 12.88
C LEU A 196 8.56 -4.93 12.20
N VAL A 197 9.75 -5.28 11.70
CA VAL A 197 9.99 -6.58 11.04
C VAL A 197 9.82 -7.73 12.03
N ASP A 198 10.47 -7.65 13.19
CA ASP A 198 10.42 -8.68 14.24
C ASP A 198 8.98 -8.93 14.72
N ASN A 199 8.20 -7.85 14.94
CA ASN A 199 6.80 -7.93 15.33
C ASN A 199 5.92 -8.59 14.26
N ASN A 200 6.19 -8.31 12.98
CA ASN A 200 5.44 -8.95 11.87
C ASN A 200 5.77 -10.43 11.74
N GLU A 201 7.04 -10.81 11.90
CA GLU A 201 7.45 -12.22 11.87
C GLU A 201 6.86 -13.00 13.05
N ALA A 202 6.88 -12.43 14.25
CA ALA A 202 6.24 -13.00 15.43
C ALA A 202 4.73 -13.18 15.21
N LEU A 203 4.05 -12.13 14.73
CA LEU A 203 2.62 -12.19 14.39
C LEU A 203 2.31 -13.30 13.40
N LEU A 204 3.07 -13.39 12.30
CA LEU A 204 2.83 -14.38 11.26
C LEU A 204 3.07 -15.81 11.77
N ARG A 205 4.09 -16.00 12.61
CA ARG A 205 4.37 -17.29 13.26
C ARG A 205 3.23 -17.73 14.16
N GLU A 206 2.76 -16.84 15.03
CA GLU A 206 1.65 -17.11 15.95
C GLU A 206 0.34 -17.36 15.19
N CYS A 207 0.03 -16.53 14.18
CA CYS A 207 -1.13 -16.73 13.32
C CYS A 207 -1.07 -18.06 12.58
N ARG A 208 0.10 -18.46 12.05
CA ARG A 208 0.26 -19.73 11.34
C ARG A 208 0.00 -20.89 12.30
N GLN A 209 0.57 -20.84 13.50
CA GLN A 209 0.31 -21.86 14.51
C GLN A 209 -1.18 -21.94 14.90
N ALA A 210 -1.83 -20.79 15.08
CA ALA A 210 -3.27 -20.71 15.36
C ALA A 210 -4.11 -21.34 14.22
N MET A 211 -3.74 -21.08 12.96
CA MET A 211 -4.38 -21.67 11.79
C MET A 211 -4.20 -23.20 11.73
N LEU A 212 -3.01 -23.71 12.06
CA LEU A 212 -2.74 -25.15 12.10
C LEU A 212 -3.55 -25.85 13.21
N LEU A 213 -3.64 -25.24 14.39
CA LEU A 213 -4.50 -25.74 15.47
C LEU A 213 -5.97 -25.75 15.05
N LEU A 214 -6.42 -24.66 14.43
CA LEU A 214 -7.79 -24.53 13.94
C LEU A 214 -8.13 -25.62 12.91
N LYS A 215 -7.21 -25.97 12.00
CA LYS A 215 -7.34 -27.09 11.07
C LYS A 215 -7.51 -28.42 11.81
N ASN A 216 -6.67 -28.66 12.82
CA ASN A 216 -6.67 -29.89 13.60
C ASN A 216 -7.86 -30.03 14.57
N GLY A 217 -8.68 -28.98 14.72
CA GLY A 217 -9.85 -29.00 15.61
C GLY A 217 -9.59 -28.45 17.00
N ASP A 218 -8.38 -27.98 17.25
CA ASP A 218 -8.00 -27.35 18.50
C ASP A 218 -8.34 -25.86 18.52
N SER A 219 -8.36 -25.29 19.73
CA SER A 219 -8.54 -23.85 19.87
C SER A 219 -7.31 -23.10 19.35
N PRO A 220 -7.48 -22.15 18.40
CA PRO A 220 -6.40 -21.29 17.91
C PRO A 220 -5.85 -20.39 19.01
N LEU A 221 -6.62 -20.13 20.07
CA LEU A 221 -6.21 -19.29 21.20
C LEU A 221 -5.06 -19.90 22.01
N SER A 222 -4.81 -21.20 21.86
CA SER A 222 -3.68 -21.86 22.53
C SER A 222 -2.32 -21.47 21.91
N ALA A 223 -2.28 -21.04 20.65
CA ALA A 223 -1.06 -20.52 20.02
C ALA A 223 -0.50 -19.26 20.69
N PHE A 224 -1.36 -18.50 21.36
CA PHE A 224 -1.03 -17.19 21.95
C PHE A 224 -0.78 -17.25 23.46
N ARG A 225 -0.63 -18.46 24.01
CA ARG A 225 -0.29 -18.69 25.41
C ARG A 225 1.21 -18.96 25.50
N ASP A 226 1.95 -18.11 26.22
CA ASP A 226 3.33 -18.43 26.56
C ASP A 226 3.38 -19.70 27.42
N ALA A 227 4.17 -20.68 26.98
CA ALA A 227 4.30 -21.98 27.65
C ALA A 227 4.99 -21.93 29.04
N GLY A 228 5.34 -20.75 29.55
CA GLY A 228 6.11 -20.62 30.81
C GLY A 228 5.79 -19.43 31.73
N THR A 229 5.20 -18.34 31.23
CA THR A 229 5.02 -17.09 32.01
C THR A 229 3.56 -16.71 32.25
N GLY A 230 2.61 -17.34 31.55
CA GLY A 230 1.19 -16.99 31.64
C GLY A 230 0.84 -15.61 31.05
N THR A 231 1.80 -14.92 30.43
CA THR A 231 1.57 -13.69 29.70
C THR A 231 0.94 -14.02 28.34
N ALA A 232 -0.19 -13.39 28.06
CA ALA A 232 -0.81 -13.48 26.75
C ALA A 232 0.03 -12.68 25.74
N SER A 233 0.28 -13.24 24.55
CA SER A 233 0.82 -12.45 23.42
C SER A 233 0.01 -11.17 23.26
N SER A 234 0.67 -10.06 22.90
CA SER A 234 0.00 -8.77 22.64
C SER A 234 -1.13 -8.90 21.61
N PHE A 235 -1.02 -9.85 20.68
CA PHE A 235 -2.04 -10.16 19.67
C PHE A 235 -3.24 -10.97 20.19
N ASN A 236 -3.15 -11.54 21.39
CA ASN A 236 -4.23 -12.32 21.99
C ASN A 236 -5.35 -11.45 22.57
N MET A 237 -5.05 -10.20 22.96
CA MET A 237 -5.89 -9.36 23.85
C MET A 237 -7.29 -8.98 23.33
N GLY A 238 -7.68 -9.41 22.13
CA GLY A 238 -9.05 -9.27 21.61
C GLY A 238 -9.50 -10.33 20.61
N SER A 239 -8.69 -11.37 20.40
CA SER A 239 -9.04 -12.50 19.54
C SER A 239 -10.15 -13.32 20.17
N LEU A 240 -11.17 -13.70 19.38
CA LEU A 240 -12.30 -14.51 19.84
C LEU A 240 -12.31 -15.84 19.10
N PHE A 241 -12.72 -16.90 19.79
CA PHE A 241 -12.94 -18.21 19.20
C PHE A 241 -14.29 -18.76 19.62
N ASP A 242 -15.15 -19.00 18.62
CA ASP A 242 -16.42 -19.71 18.78
C ASP A 242 -16.16 -21.20 18.51
N ALA A 243 -16.21 -22.01 19.57
CA ALA A 243 -15.91 -23.44 19.48
C ALA A 243 -16.97 -24.22 18.69
N ASP A 244 -18.24 -23.82 18.79
CA ASP A 244 -19.35 -24.49 18.12
C ASP A 244 -19.26 -24.30 16.60
N LYS A 245 -18.91 -23.08 16.18
CA LYS A 245 -18.71 -22.75 14.75
C LYS A 245 -17.29 -22.97 14.26
N ARG A 246 -16.35 -23.34 15.13
CA ARG A 246 -14.91 -23.35 14.82
C ARG A 246 -14.48 -22.06 14.11
N LEU A 247 -14.95 -20.91 14.60
CA LEU A 247 -14.75 -19.61 13.99
C LEU A 247 -13.76 -18.79 14.81
N TRP A 248 -12.60 -18.50 14.23
CA TRP A 248 -11.62 -17.62 14.81
C TRP A 248 -11.81 -16.20 14.29
N SER A 249 -11.84 -15.21 15.20
CA SER A 249 -12.07 -13.81 14.87
C SER A 249 -10.99 -12.94 15.47
N LEU A 250 -10.12 -12.40 14.63
CA LEU A 250 -9.06 -11.46 15.02
C LEU A 250 -9.65 -10.08 15.38
N PRO A 251 -9.01 -9.33 16.29
CA PRO A 251 -9.55 -8.07 16.79
C PRO A 251 -9.52 -6.94 15.74
N PRO A 252 -10.32 -5.88 15.94
CA PRO A 252 -10.47 -4.81 14.96
C PRO A 252 -9.25 -3.87 14.84
N ASP A 253 -8.41 -3.82 15.88
CA ASP A 253 -7.19 -3.02 16.00
C ASP A 253 -6.01 -3.55 15.16
N VAL A 254 -6.12 -4.77 14.60
CA VAL A 254 -5.16 -5.27 13.61
C VAL A 254 -5.06 -4.28 12.46
N THR A 255 -3.86 -3.72 12.27
CA THR A 255 -3.60 -2.70 11.27
C THR A 255 -3.97 -3.20 9.88
N ARG A 256 -4.27 -2.27 8.96
CA ARG A 256 -4.64 -2.63 7.57
C ARG A 256 -3.57 -3.50 6.90
N TYR A 257 -2.29 -3.24 7.19
CA TYR A 257 -1.17 -3.99 6.66
C TYR A 257 -1.07 -5.39 7.26
N GLN A 258 -1.07 -5.53 8.60
CA GLN A 258 -1.06 -6.83 9.26
C GLN A 258 -2.23 -7.70 8.80
N ARG A 259 -3.42 -7.10 8.62
CA ARG A 259 -4.57 -7.81 8.08
C ARG A 259 -4.31 -8.39 6.69
N ARG A 260 -3.63 -7.66 5.81
CA ARG A 260 -3.23 -8.17 4.48
C ARG A 260 -2.25 -9.34 4.58
N LEU A 261 -1.28 -9.25 5.50
CA LEU A 261 -0.37 -10.36 5.76
C LEU A 261 -1.12 -11.62 6.22
N ILE A 262 -2.05 -11.46 7.16
CA ILE A 262 -2.85 -12.58 7.68
C ILE A 262 -3.79 -13.15 6.61
N HIS A 263 -4.36 -12.31 5.73
CA HIS A 263 -5.10 -12.77 4.55
C HIS A 263 -4.25 -13.65 3.63
N ALA A 264 -3.02 -13.22 3.32
CA ALA A 264 -2.10 -13.99 2.49
C ALA A 264 -1.74 -15.33 3.16
N LEU A 265 -1.43 -15.29 4.45
CA LEU A 265 -1.13 -16.49 5.23
C LEU A 265 -2.32 -17.46 5.28
N ALA A 266 -3.54 -16.96 5.51
CA ALA A 266 -4.74 -17.80 5.51
C ALA A 266 -5.00 -18.44 4.14
N HIS A 267 -4.65 -17.75 3.06
CA HIS A 267 -4.69 -18.31 1.71
C HIS A 267 -3.63 -19.41 1.50
N GLU A 268 -2.38 -19.19 1.94
CA GLU A 268 -1.32 -20.22 1.93
C GLU A 268 -1.74 -21.46 2.74
N GLU A 269 -2.41 -21.25 3.86
CA GLU A 269 -2.95 -22.30 4.70
C GLU A 269 -4.31 -22.82 4.20
N GLU A 270 -4.79 -22.44 3.02
CA GLU A 270 -6.05 -22.95 2.44
C GLU A 270 -7.27 -22.80 3.39
N LEU A 271 -7.26 -21.80 4.27
CA LEU A 271 -8.35 -21.55 5.22
C LEU A 271 -9.29 -20.47 4.68
N PRO A 272 -10.59 -20.78 4.56
CA PRO A 272 -11.62 -19.79 4.32
C PRO A 272 -11.55 -18.62 5.30
N HIS A 273 -11.60 -17.40 4.79
CA HIS A 273 -11.49 -16.21 5.62
C HIS A 273 -12.18 -14.99 5.00
N VAL A 274 -12.70 -14.10 5.85
CA VAL A 274 -13.38 -12.87 5.41
C VAL A 274 -13.19 -11.73 6.41
N SER A 275 -13.02 -10.51 5.91
CA SER A 275 -13.13 -9.31 6.73
C SER A 275 -14.56 -8.79 6.68
N THR A 276 -15.25 -8.72 7.81
CA THR A 276 -16.60 -8.12 7.87
C THR A 276 -16.57 -6.62 7.51
N THR A 277 -17.65 -6.09 6.93
CA THR A 277 -17.72 -4.70 6.44
C THR A 277 -17.97 -3.65 7.52
N THR A 278 -17.09 -2.64 7.53
CA THR A 278 -17.12 -1.27 8.12
C THR A 278 -17.67 -1.02 9.54
N GLY A 279 -16.84 -0.43 10.41
CA GLY A 279 -17.21 0.12 11.72
C GLY A 279 -16.15 -0.15 12.81
N GLU A 280 -16.40 0.27 14.05
CA GLU A 280 -15.55 -0.01 15.23
C GLU A 280 -15.46 -1.52 15.57
N GLY A 281 -16.27 -2.37 14.92
CA GLY A 281 -16.28 -3.83 15.09
C GLY A 281 -15.67 -4.65 13.95
N ARG A 282 -14.88 -4.04 13.04
CA ARG A 282 -14.38 -4.70 11.83
C ARG A 282 -13.34 -5.79 12.11
N ARG A 283 -13.76 -7.05 12.18
CA ARG A 283 -12.90 -8.21 12.47
C ARG A 283 -12.49 -8.97 11.19
N LEU A 284 -11.38 -9.72 11.29
CA LEU A 284 -11.00 -10.72 10.30
C LEU A 284 -11.40 -12.09 10.85
N HIS A 285 -12.19 -12.83 10.11
CA HIS A 285 -12.73 -14.13 10.49
C HIS A 285 -12.09 -15.22 9.66
N ILE A 286 -11.75 -16.34 10.30
CA ILE A 286 -11.09 -17.50 9.70
C ILE A 286 -11.76 -18.75 10.26
N ALA A 287 -12.11 -19.69 9.38
CA ALA A 287 -12.75 -20.94 9.77
C ALA A 287 -12.29 -22.10 8.86
N PRO A 288 -12.28 -23.36 9.34
CA PRO A 288 -12.02 -24.53 8.51
C PRO A 288 -13.08 -24.76 7.43
N ASP A 289 -14.33 -24.42 7.75
CA ASP A 289 -15.46 -24.47 6.81
C ASP A 289 -15.92 -23.04 6.53
N ARG A 290 -16.00 -22.70 5.24
CA ARG A 290 -16.52 -21.41 4.78
C ARG A 290 -17.93 -21.11 5.24
N ASN A 291 -18.76 -22.14 5.47
CA ASN A 291 -20.15 -21.97 5.90
C ASN A 291 -20.25 -21.37 7.31
N ASN A 292 -19.16 -21.43 8.08
CA ASN A 292 -19.09 -20.87 9.42
C ASN A 292 -18.67 -19.39 9.42
N LEU A 293 -18.28 -18.83 8.28
CA LEU A 293 -17.92 -17.42 8.17
C LEU A 293 -19.18 -16.54 8.26
N PRO A 294 -19.08 -15.35 8.89
CA PRO A 294 -20.22 -14.46 9.07
C PRO A 294 -20.66 -13.74 7.79
N ASP A 295 -19.79 -13.68 6.78
CA ASP A 295 -20.06 -13.08 5.49
C ASP A 295 -19.71 -14.08 4.38
N LYS A 296 -20.49 -14.06 3.30
CA LYS A 296 -20.18 -14.81 2.09
C LYS A 296 -18.90 -14.26 1.46
N PHE A 297 -18.10 -15.16 0.90
CA PHE A 297 -17.04 -14.84 -0.05
C PHE A 297 -17.14 -15.82 -1.22
N PHE A 298 -16.57 -15.45 -2.36
CA PHE A 298 -16.61 -16.24 -3.57
C PHE A 298 -15.21 -16.41 -4.14
N LEU A 299 -14.99 -17.49 -4.89
CA LEU A 299 -13.78 -17.71 -5.69
C LEU A 299 -14.07 -17.46 -7.17
N GLU A 300 -13.09 -16.98 -7.92
CA GLU A 300 -13.24 -16.85 -9.37
C GLU A 300 -13.47 -18.24 -10.01
N GLY A 301 -14.41 -18.32 -10.95
CA GLY A 301 -14.83 -19.55 -11.60
C GLY A 301 -15.84 -20.42 -10.81
N GLU A 302 -16.13 -20.04 -9.57
CA GLU A 302 -17.03 -20.78 -8.68
C GLU A 302 -18.46 -20.81 -9.21
N GLU A 303 -19.07 -22.00 -9.19
CA GLU A 303 -20.45 -22.19 -9.64
C GLU A 303 -21.45 -21.69 -8.61
N VAL A 304 -22.31 -20.79 -9.07
CA VAL A 304 -23.34 -20.16 -8.24
C VAL A 304 -24.72 -20.32 -8.88
N VAL A 305 -25.73 -20.36 -8.02
CA VAL A 305 -27.13 -20.32 -8.38
C VAL A 305 -27.73 -19.06 -7.78
N GLN A 306 -28.42 -18.27 -8.59
CA GLN A 306 -29.20 -17.14 -8.09
C GLN A 306 -30.51 -17.64 -7.50
N ALA A 307 -30.70 -17.42 -6.20
CA ALA A 307 -31.99 -17.57 -5.53
C ALA A 307 -32.99 -16.52 -6.07
N ARG A 308 -34.23 -16.93 -6.34
CA ARG A 308 -35.30 -16.04 -6.83
C ARG A 308 -36.02 -15.34 -5.67
N GLU A 309 -36.42 -14.08 -5.86
CA GLU A 309 -37.25 -13.29 -4.92
C GLU A 309 -38.77 -13.54 -5.11
N ASP A 310 -39.17 -14.72 -5.56
CA ASP A 310 -40.56 -14.95 -5.99
C ASP A 310 -41.41 -15.53 -4.85
N ALA A 311 -42.48 -14.82 -4.47
CA ALA A 311 -43.41 -15.17 -3.38
C ALA A 311 -44.14 -16.53 -3.49
N GLN A 312 -43.84 -17.36 -4.49
CA GLN A 312 -44.57 -18.59 -4.84
C GLN A 312 -43.70 -19.82 -5.10
N GLY A 313 -42.37 -19.75 -4.88
CA GLY A 313 -41.54 -20.95 -4.65
C GLY A 313 -41.43 -21.98 -5.78
N GLN A 314 -41.76 -21.66 -7.03
CA GLN A 314 -41.55 -22.55 -8.18
C GLN A 314 -40.85 -21.82 -9.33
N GLY A 315 -39.53 -21.96 -9.41
CA GLY A 315 -38.69 -21.48 -10.51
C GLY A 315 -37.28 -22.04 -10.42
N VAL A 316 -36.71 -22.46 -11.55
CA VAL A 316 -35.33 -22.97 -11.64
C VAL A 316 -34.37 -21.78 -11.50
N GLY A 317 -33.56 -21.74 -10.45
CA GLY A 317 -32.57 -20.69 -10.21
C GLY A 317 -31.57 -20.58 -11.37
N ARG A 318 -31.15 -19.35 -11.71
CA ARG A 318 -30.21 -19.11 -12.81
C ARG A 318 -28.81 -19.57 -12.39
N GLN A 319 -28.20 -20.43 -13.18
CA GLN A 319 -26.86 -20.94 -12.96
C GLN A 319 -25.83 -20.03 -13.61
N GLY A 320 -24.68 -19.84 -12.95
CA GLY A 320 -23.60 -19.04 -13.48
C GLY A 320 -22.28 -19.31 -12.78
N ARG A 321 -21.24 -18.59 -13.20
CA ARG A 321 -19.91 -18.61 -12.60
C ARG A 321 -19.49 -17.23 -12.14
N VAL A 322 -18.81 -17.17 -11.02
CA VAL A 322 -18.21 -15.94 -10.52
C VAL A 322 -17.08 -15.51 -11.44
N VAL A 323 -17.12 -14.27 -11.93
CA VAL A 323 -16.09 -13.69 -12.82
C VAL A 323 -15.30 -12.57 -12.15
N ASP A 324 -15.90 -11.92 -11.14
CA ASP A 324 -15.19 -11.01 -10.24
C ASP A 324 -15.59 -11.38 -8.80
N PRO A 325 -14.73 -12.10 -8.05
CA PRO A 325 -15.06 -12.56 -6.70
C PRO A 325 -15.13 -11.42 -5.67
N LYS A 326 -14.75 -10.19 -6.05
CA LYS A 326 -14.73 -9.06 -5.15
C LYS A 326 -16.13 -8.54 -4.87
N ILE A 327 -16.56 -8.71 -3.63
CA ILE A 327 -17.83 -8.15 -3.16
C ILE A 327 -17.70 -6.63 -2.98
N HIS A 328 -18.58 -5.88 -3.63
CA HIS A 328 -18.65 -4.43 -3.49
C HIS A 328 -19.04 -4.06 -2.04
N PRO A 329 -18.29 -3.19 -1.32
CA PRO A 329 -18.49 -2.96 0.12
C PRO A 329 -19.89 -2.50 0.54
N TRP A 330 -20.50 -1.60 -0.25
CA TRP A 330 -21.79 -0.98 0.07
C TRP A 330 -22.97 -1.71 -0.57
N LYS A 331 -22.87 -1.98 -1.88
CA LYS A 331 -23.90 -2.67 -2.66
C LYS A 331 -23.99 -4.17 -2.36
N ARG A 332 -22.97 -4.75 -1.72
CA ARG A 332 -22.80 -6.20 -1.51
C ARG A 332 -22.98 -7.01 -2.81
N THR A 333 -22.62 -6.45 -3.96
CA THR A 333 -22.72 -7.14 -5.26
C THR A 333 -21.40 -7.81 -5.66
N VAL A 334 -21.49 -8.94 -6.36
CA VAL A 334 -20.37 -9.71 -6.92
C VAL A 334 -20.57 -9.91 -8.42
N GLY A 335 -19.49 -9.99 -9.20
CA GLY A 335 -19.55 -10.19 -10.64
C GLY A 335 -19.79 -11.66 -11.00
N VAL A 336 -20.86 -11.93 -11.75
CA VAL A 336 -21.26 -13.28 -12.17
C VAL A 336 -21.60 -13.28 -13.66
N ARG A 337 -21.21 -14.35 -14.36
CA ARG A 337 -21.67 -14.67 -15.72
C ARG A 337 -22.65 -15.83 -15.65
N PHE A 338 -23.91 -15.59 -16.03
CA PHE A 338 -24.92 -16.65 -16.07
C PHE A 338 -24.84 -17.45 -17.37
N ASP A 339 -25.20 -18.73 -17.29
CA ASP A 339 -25.23 -19.63 -18.43
C ASP A 339 -26.20 -19.11 -19.50
N GLY A 340 -25.71 -19.03 -20.74
CA GLY A 340 -26.47 -18.52 -21.89
C GLY A 340 -26.47 -16.99 -22.04
N GLU A 341 -25.84 -16.24 -21.14
CA GLU A 341 -25.66 -14.79 -21.29
C GLU A 341 -24.29 -14.42 -21.84
N ALA A 342 -24.27 -13.46 -22.77
CA ALA A 342 -23.04 -12.96 -23.39
C ALA A 342 -22.33 -11.87 -22.57
N LYS A 343 -22.97 -11.38 -21.50
CA LYS A 343 -22.46 -10.27 -20.68
C LYS A 343 -22.40 -10.65 -19.22
N ASP A 344 -21.43 -10.05 -18.53
CA ASP A 344 -21.27 -10.18 -17.08
C ASP A 344 -22.28 -9.27 -16.37
N GLY A 345 -22.82 -9.74 -15.26
CA GLY A 345 -23.73 -9.01 -14.40
C GLY A 345 -23.19 -8.87 -12.98
N PHE A 346 -23.64 -7.84 -12.26
CA PHE A 346 -23.38 -7.68 -10.83
C PHE A 346 -24.64 -8.05 -10.04
N ILE A 347 -24.53 -9.06 -9.19
CA ILE A 347 -25.67 -9.62 -8.43
C ILE A 347 -25.39 -9.49 -6.94
N SER A 348 -26.42 -9.24 -6.15
CA SER A 348 -26.30 -9.24 -4.69
C SER A 348 -25.74 -10.58 -4.21
N ALA A 349 -24.66 -10.54 -3.43
CA ALA A 349 -24.04 -11.70 -2.81
C ALA A 349 -25.03 -12.48 -1.95
N ASP A 350 -26.00 -11.78 -1.35
CA ASP A 350 -27.00 -12.40 -0.48
C ASP A 350 -27.99 -13.27 -1.30
N LEU A 351 -28.19 -12.96 -2.58
CA LEU A 351 -29.03 -13.72 -3.53
C LEU A 351 -28.31 -14.88 -4.22
N LEU A 352 -27.01 -15.10 -3.95
CA LEU A 352 -26.24 -16.17 -4.57
C LEU A 352 -26.02 -17.31 -3.58
N GLU A 353 -26.25 -18.53 -4.05
CA GLU A 353 -25.94 -19.77 -3.36
C GLU A 353 -24.85 -20.51 -4.13
N LEU A 354 -23.96 -21.17 -3.40
CA LEU A 354 -22.96 -22.04 -4.01
C LEU A 354 -23.64 -23.30 -4.49
N ARG A 355 -23.31 -23.73 -5.70
CA ARG A 355 -23.75 -25.04 -6.16
C ARG A 355 -22.95 -26.09 -5.41
N SER A 356 -23.61 -26.88 -4.56
CA SER A 356 -22.96 -28.02 -3.92
C SER A 356 -22.45 -28.98 -4.99
N VAL A 357 -21.14 -29.16 -5.09
CA VAL A 357 -20.57 -30.25 -5.86
C VAL A 357 -20.89 -31.52 -5.07
N SER A 358 -21.93 -32.25 -5.47
CA SER A 358 -22.19 -33.58 -4.93
C SER A 358 -20.90 -34.39 -5.09
N SER A 359 -20.33 -34.82 -3.96
CA SER A 359 -19.19 -35.72 -3.91
C SER A 359 -19.61 -37.08 -4.48
N THR A 360 -19.58 -37.19 -5.80
CA THR A 360 -19.72 -38.45 -6.53
C THR A 360 -18.86 -38.39 -7.79
N ALA A 361 -17.56 -38.21 -7.57
CA ALA A 361 -16.54 -38.67 -8.50
C ALA A 361 -15.63 -39.62 -7.71
N VAL A 362 -16.19 -40.78 -7.37
CA VAL A 362 -15.38 -41.98 -7.17
C VAL A 362 -14.70 -42.22 -8.52
N LEU A 363 -13.40 -41.90 -8.57
CA LEU A 363 -12.54 -42.36 -9.65
C LEU A 363 -12.45 -43.89 -9.54
N GLU A 364 -13.27 -44.59 -10.32
CA GLU A 364 -12.98 -45.96 -10.68
C GLU A 364 -11.78 -45.97 -11.65
N VAL A 365 -10.69 -46.54 -11.14
CA VAL A 365 -9.49 -47.17 -11.77
C VAL A 365 -8.85 -46.52 -12.99
#